data_AF-A0A0A8L108-F1
#
_entry.id   AF-A0A0A8L108-F1
#
_cell.length_a   1.000
_cell.length_b   1.000
_cell.length_c   1.000
_cell.angle_alpha   90.00
_cell.angle_beta   90.00
_cell.angle_gamma   90.00
#
_symmetry.space_group_name_H-M   'P 1'
#
loop_
_entity.id
_entity.type
_entity.pdbx_description
1 polymer ?
#
loop_
_entity_poly.entity_id
_entity_poly.type
_entity_poly.pdbx_seq_one_letter_code
_entity_poly.pdbx_strand_id
1 'polypeptide(L)'
;MEVYVRMNADLEYDYAFQVQKDDTIEKKIALIFDKNEGLSRYMVLRPSIFYKKKPSGFKKSMHPGFLTENGCLLFDYSSDLDSNLEELDVSKKTVWEQLWPGQLVLPTWEKDWTSIIMFVVVMAGWLYTDLPDCVSPTPGICLTNQLSKRIASLAEVAKLDYVAEKLREELEINSAGITAQWLFFVFHIIKIVVIASFFYTGLINPLSLNPYKSLASKEAAISNGNAALKSTLKTIGWVGARRAIYDDYRDKYYQYVIEKNGGPLSAYRKGIMKEAANPGVTLSAGEGFQTDLSNRFNHNTFETSKESGKFKLSEDYFLQLDTDLKNNIKSCEGDVAKINAEIRRFRKYGLFECGPELAEVVQARKKLEEVPSGEPQTEEEKKEK
;
A
#
# COMPACT_ATOMS: atom_id res chain seq x y z
N MET A 1 -15.99 -2.36 -15.20
CA MET A 1 -15.43 -1.20 -14.47
C MET A 1 -14.05 -1.56 -13.93
N GLU A 2 -13.28 -0.58 -13.46
CA GLU A 2 -12.03 -0.83 -12.73
C GLU A 2 -12.26 -0.59 -11.23
N VAL A 3 -11.61 -1.37 -10.37
CA VAL A 3 -11.56 -1.15 -8.91
C VAL A 3 -10.11 -1.21 -8.45
N TYR A 4 -9.81 -0.61 -7.30
CA TYR A 4 -8.46 -0.63 -6.74
C TYR A 4 -8.37 -1.57 -5.55
N VAL A 5 -7.27 -2.30 -5.41
CA VAL A 5 -7.05 -3.19 -4.27
C VAL A 5 -5.71 -2.88 -3.61
N ARG A 6 -5.73 -2.58 -2.30
CA ARG A 6 -4.54 -2.41 -1.47
C ARG A 6 -4.17 -3.74 -0.82
N MET A 7 -3.27 -4.50 -1.43
CA MET A 7 -3.05 -5.90 -1.03
C MET A 7 -2.38 -6.03 0.35
N ASN A 8 -1.24 -5.37 0.57
CA ASN A 8 -0.36 -5.54 1.73
C ASN A 8 -0.48 -4.40 2.77
N ALA A 9 -1.62 -3.72 2.82
CA ALA A 9 -1.82 -2.51 3.64
C ALA A 9 -0.80 -1.39 3.34
N ASP A 10 -0.28 -1.35 2.12
CA ASP A 10 0.67 -0.35 1.67
C ASP A 10 -0.01 0.69 0.77
N LEU A 11 -0.08 1.91 1.28
CA LEU A 11 -0.73 3.06 0.66
C LEU A 11 -0.10 3.50 -0.67
N GLU A 12 1.14 3.10 -0.96
CA GLU A 12 1.78 3.42 -2.24
C GLU A 12 1.40 2.47 -3.39
N TYR A 13 0.70 1.37 -3.07
CA TYR A 13 0.47 0.26 -3.99
C TYR A 13 -1.01 -0.14 -4.07
N ASP A 14 -1.83 0.83 -4.46
CA ASP A 14 -3.23 0.60 -4.81
C ASP A 14 -3.35 0.20 -6.28
N TYR A 15 -3.49 -1.09 -6.57
CA TYR A 15 -3.47 -1.62 -7.93
C TYR A 15 -4.85 -1.69 -8.57
N ALA A 16 -4.93 -1.34 -9.85
CA ALA A 16 -6.16 -1.40 -10.63
C ALA A 16 -6.46 -2.82 -11.15
N PHE A 17 -7.70 -3.25 -10.98
CA PHE A 17 -8.24 -4.51 -11.47
C PHE A 17 -9.49 -4.28 -12.30
N GLN A 18 -9.55 -4.91 -13.47
CA GLN A 18 -10.74 -4.90 -14.32
C GLN A 18 -11.75 -5.93 -13.83
N VAL A 19 -12.99 -5.49 -13.64
CA VAL A 19 -14.10 -6.31 -13.14
C VAL A 19 -15.28 -6.23 -14.10
N GLN A 20 -15.88 -7.40 -14.38
CA GLN A 20 -17.09 -7.54 -15.19
C GLN A 20 -18.34 -7.35 -14.33
N LYS A 21 -19.49 -7.16 -14.98
CA LYS A 21 -20.75 -6.86 -14.28
C LYS A 21 -21.19 -7.98 -13.34
N ASP A 22 -20.98 -9.24 -13.74
CA ASP A 22 -21.44 -10.43 -13.01
C ASP A 22 -20.39 -11.00 -12.05
N ASP A 23 -19.21 -10.35 -11.96
CA ASP A 23 -18.15 -10.77 -11.05
C ASP A 23 -18.57 -10.47 -9.60
N THR A 24 -18.27 -11.41 -8.69
CA THR A 24 -18.36 -11.22 -7.24
C THR A 24 -16.98 -10.98 -6.65
N ILE A 25 -16.92 -10.48 -5.41
CA ILE A 25 -15.65 -10.30 -4.68
C ILE A 25 -14.91 -11.65 -4.55
N GLU A 26 -15.62 -12.74 -4.26
CA GLU A 26 -15.03 -14.08 -4.17
C GLU A 26 -14.35 -14.52 -5.47
N LYS A 27 -15.08 -14.46 -6.59
CA LYS A 27 -14.59 -14.97 -7.88
C LYS A 27 -13.45 -14.13 -8.45
N LYS A 28 -13.42 -12.83 -8.14
CA LYS A 28 -12.49 -11.88 -8.76
C LYS A 28 -11.39 -11.41 -7.83
N ILE A 29 -11.75 -10.84 -6.68
CA ILE A 29 -10.80 -10.19 -5.76
C ILE A 29 -10.17 -11.22 -4.82
N ALA A 30 -10.95 -12.14 -4.25
CA ALA A 30 -10.40 -13.17 -3.38
C ALA A 30 -9.47 -14.14 -4.11
N LEU A 31 -9.71 -14.36 -5.40
CA LEU A 31 -8.84 -15.14 -6.29
C LEU A 31 -7.40 -14.61 -6.33
N ILE A 32 -7.18 -13.29 -6.17
CA ILE A 32 -5.83 -12.68 -6.11
C ILE A 32 -5.00 -13.34 -5.00
N PHE A 33 -5.63 -13.65 -3.87
CA PHE A 33 -4.99 -14.20 -2.68
C PHE A 33 -4.97 -15.73 -2.68
N ASP A 34 -5.53 -16.40 -3.69
CA ASP A 34 -5.50 -17.85 -3.78
C ASP A 34 -4.08 -18.38 -4.05
N LYS A 35 -3.67 -19.41 -3.30
CA LYS A 35 -2.31 -19.94 -3.31
C LYS A 35 -2.00 -20.78 -4.56
N ASN A 36 -3.04 -21.32 -5.21
CA ASN A 36 -2.90 -22.25 -6.32
C ASN A 36 -3.11 -21.52 -7.65
N GLU A 37 -4.15 -20.69 -7.71
CA GLU A 37 -4.64 -20.03 -8.93
C GLU A 37 -4.30 -18.53 -8.97
N GLY A 38 -4.08 -17.94 -7.79
CA GLY A 38 -3.89 -16.51 -7.61
C GLY A 38 -2.44 -16.03 -7.63
N LEU A 39 -2.29 -14.75 -7.32
CA LEU A 39 -1.02 -14.04 -7.30
C LEU A 39 -0.18 -14.38 -6.05
N SER A 40 -0.84 -14.82 -4.96
CA SER A 40 -0.15 -15.24 -3.72
C SER A 40 0.75 -16.48 -3.88
N ARG A 41 0.63 -17.17 -5.03
CA ARG A 41 1.57 -18.22 -5.45
C ARG A 41 2.96 -17.68 -5.76
N TYR A 42 3.02 -16.49 -6.37
CA TYR A 42 4.26 -15.93 -6.93
C TYR A 42 4.87 -14.85 -6.04
N MET A 43 4.05 -14.19 -5.23
CA MET A 43 4.51 -13.09 -4.38
C MET A 43 3.75 -13.03 -3.07
N VAL A 44 4.27 -12.23 -2.14
CA VAL A 44 3.70 -12.10 -0.80
C VAL A 44 2.77 -10.91 -0.75
N LEU A 45 1.50 -11.17 -0.45
CA LEU A 45 0.44 -10.17 -0.45
C LEU A 45 -0.06 -9.79 0.94
N ARG A 46 0.27 -10.61 1.96
CA ARG A 46 -0.06 -10.30 3.36
C ARG A 46 0.87 -9.21 3.90
N PRO A 47 0.45 -8.40 4.89
CA PRO A 47 1.28 -7.34 5.44
C PRO A 47 2.58 -7.88 6.04
N SER A 48 2.50 -8.98 6.77
CA SER A 48 3.66 -9.57 7.44
C SER A 48 3.53 -11.08 7.67
N ILE A 49 4.58 -11.72 8.19
CA ILE A 49 4.57 -13.16 8.46
C ILE A 49 3.55 -13.57 9.53
N PHE A 50 3.14 -12.62 10.37
CA PHE A 50 2.23 -12.80 11.49
C PHE A 50 0.74 -12.79 11.09
N TYR A 51 0.45 -12.64 9.81
CA TYR A 51 -0.91 -12.71 9.27
C TYR A 51 -1.13 -13.99 8.49
N LYS A 52 -2.40 -14.44 8.45
CA LYS A 52 -2.83 -15.55 7.60
C LYS A 52 -2.50 -15.25 6.14
N LYS A 53 -2.30 -16.30 5.33
CA LYS A 53 -1.93 -16.16 3.91
C LYS A 53 -3.08 -15.71 3.02
N LYS A 54 -4.31 -15.99 3.44
CA LYS A 54 -5.53 -15.50 2.79
C LYS A 54 -6.22 -14.51 3.73
N PRO A 55 -6.79 -13.42 3.20
CA PRO A 55 -7.63 -12.52 3.99
C PRO A 55 -8.89 -13.24 4.46
N SER A 56 -9.45 -12.81 5.60
CA SER A 56 -10.71 -13.34 6.14
C SER A 56 -11.94 -12.71 5.52
N GLY A 57 -11.81 -11.52 4.94
CA GLY A 57 -12.88 -10.78 4.29
C GLY A 57 -12.35 -9.57 3.53
N PHE A 58 -13.26 -8.75 3.05
CA PHE A 58 -12.95 -7.54 2.29
C PHE A 58 -13.82 -6.39 2.77
N LYS A 59 -13.23 -5.20 2.80
CA LYS A 59 -13.91 -3.94 3.09
C LYS A 59 -13.70 -2.99 1.91
N LYS A 60 -14.59 -2.02 1.75
CA LYS A 60 -14.38 -0.88 0.84
C LYS A 60 -14.09 0.38 1.64
N SER A 61 -13.26 1.25 1.07
CA SER A 61 -13.08 2.59 1.63
C SER A 61 -14.24 3.49 1.22
N MET A 62 -14.83 4.12 2.22
CA MET A 62 -15.87 5.15 2.12
C MET A 62 -15.30 6.55 2.42
N HIS A 63 -13.97 6.69 2.46
CA HIS A 63 -13.35 8.00 2.63
C HIS A 63 -13.66 8.89 1.40
N PRO A 64 -14.07 10.16 1.57
CA PRO A 64 -14.44 11.03 0.44
C PRO A 64 -13.35 11.14 -0.63
N GLY A 65 -12.10 11.26 -0.19
CA GLY A 65 -10.91 11.30 -1.04
C GLY A 65 -10.49 12.72 -1.40
N PHE A 66 -9.71 12.83 -2.46
CA PHE A 66 -9.17 14.09 -2.95
C PHE A 66 -9.58 14.30 -4.40
N LEU A 67 -10.18 15.46 -4.72
CA LEU A 67 -10.59 15.83 -6.06
C LEU A 67 -9.46 16.60 -6.74
N THR A 68 -8.85 16.00 -7.75
CA THR A 68 -7.78 16.60 -8.55
C THR A 68 -8.25 17.81 -9.37
N GLU A 69 -7.30 18.60 -9.89
CA GLU A 69 -7.57 19.81 -10.69
C GLU A 69 -8.51 19.57 -11.88
N ASN A 70 -8.48 18.35 -12.44
CA ASN A 70 -9.25 17.97 -13.62
C ASN A 70 -10.35 16.94 -13.30
N GLY A 71 -10.85 16.95 -12.06
CA GLY A 71 -12.07 16.24 -11.69
C GLY A 71 -11.92 14.74 -11.46
N CYS A 72 -10.70 14.19 -11.37
CA CYS A 72 -10.48 12.80 -10.96
C CYS A 72 -10.30 12.65 -9.45
N LEU A 73 -10.53 11.45 -8.92
CA LEU A 73 -10.38 11.13 -7.51
C LEU A 73 -9.07 10.42 -7.20
N LEU A 74 -8.43 10.83 -6.10
CA LEU A 74 -7.36 10.10 -5.45
C LEU A 74 -7.82 9.66 -4.05
N PHE A 75 -7.20 8.59 -3.55
CA PHE A 75 -7.42 8.14 -2.18
C PHE A 75 -6.63 9.02 -1.22
N ASP A 76 -7.23 9.32 -0.08
CA ASP A 76 -6.56 10.00 1.02
C ASP A 76 -5.68 9.03 1.82
N TYR A 77 -4.71 9.55 2.55
CA TYR A 77 -3.87 8.76 3.45
C TYR A 77 -4.66 8.05 4.55
N SER A 78 -5.83 8.57 4.93
CA SER A 78 -6.73 7.99 5.94
C SER A 78 -7.81 7.06 5.37
N SER A 79 -7.69 6.65 4.10
CA SER A 79 -8.68 5.80 3.42
C SER A 79 -8.80 4.38 4.00
N ASP A 80 -7.84 3.94 4.81
CA ASP A 80 -7.81 2.63 5.48
C ASP A 80 -8.13 2.69 6.98
N LEU A 81 -8.49 3.86 7.53
CA LEU A 81 -8.98 3.96 8.90
C LEU A 81 -10.31 3.24 9.05
N ASP A 82 -10.47 2.46 10.12
CA ASP A 82 -11.67 1.65 10.37
C ASP A 82 -12.98 2.45 10.36
N SER A 83 -12.96 3.73 10.74
CA SER A 83 -14.13 4.62 10.68
C SER A 83 -14.66 4.87 9.27
N ASN A 84 -13.81 4.66 8.26
CA ASN A 84 -14.10 4.88 6.85
C ASN A 84 -14.31 3.56 6.11
N LEU A 85 -14.40 2.42 6.79
CA LEU A 85 -14.50 1.12 6.14
C LEU A 85 -15.89 0.51 6.28
N GLU A 86 -16.39 -0.02 5.17
CA GLU A 86 -17.65 -0.77 5.13
C GLU A 86 -17.37 -2.19 4.63
N GLU A 87 -17.96 -3.20 5.28
CA GLU A 87 -17.79 -4.60 4.89
C GLU A 87 -18.46 -4.89 3.55
N LEU A 88 -17.79 -5.72 2.73
CA LEU A 88 -18.32 -6.19 1.45
C LEU A 88 -18.90 -7.59 1.60
N ASP A 89 -20.07 -7.82 0.99
CA ASP A 89 -20.58 -9.18 0.81
C ASP A 89 -19.74 -9.88 -0.26
N VAL A 90 -19.08 -10.96 0.15
CA VAL A 90 -18.08 -11.64 -0.67
C VAL A 90 -18.73 -12.48 -1.78
N SER A 91 -19.93 -13.02 -1.54
CA SER A 91 -20.49 -14.12 -2.33
C SER A 91 -21.81 -13.80 -3.02
N LYS A 92 -22.71 -13.04 -2.37
CA LYS A 92 -24.10 -12.87 -2.85
C LYS A 92 -24.25 -11.72 -3.82
N LYS A 93 -23.58 -10.60 -3.55
CA LYS A 93 -23.67 -9.38 -4.34
C LYS A 93 -22.51 -9.31 -5.33
N THR A 94 -22.78 -8.76 -6.50
CA THR A 94 -21.74 -8.47 -7.49
C THR A 94 -20.87 -7.31 -7.02
N VAL A 95 -19.68 -7.16 -7.62
CA VAL A 95 -18.81 -6.00 -7.38
C VAL A 95 -19.53 -4.71 -7.81
N TRP A 96 -20.24 -4.75 -8.94
CA TRP A 96 -20.99 -3.60 -9.46
C TRP A 96 -22.06 -3.08 -8.51
N GLU A 97 -22.72 -3.96 -7.76
CA GLU A 97 -23.77 -3.61 -6.78
C GLU A 97 -23.26 -3.04 -5.46
N GLN A 98 -21.94 -3.06 -5.23
CA GLN A 98 -21.36 -2.70 -3.92
C GLN A 98 -20.32 -1.59 -4.00
N LEU A 99 -19.76 -1.34 -5.19
CA LEU A 99 -18.61 -0.46 -5.40
C LEU A 99 -18.87 0.53 -6.53
N TRP A 100 -18.41 1.76 -6.31
CA TRP A 100 -18.23 2.75 -7.37
C TRP A 100 -17.05 2.37 -8.27
N PRO A 101 -17.07 2.74 -9.56
CA PRO A 101 -15.89 2.67 -10.40
C PRO A 101 -14.71 3.41 -9.77
N GLY A 102 -13.57 2.73 -9.68
CA GLY A 102 -12.35 3.27 -9.09
C GLY A 102 -12.31 3.30 -7.57
N GLN A 103 -13.27 2.69 -6.86
CA GLN A 103 -13.26 2.63 -5.40
C GLN A 103 -12.19 1.66 -4.86
N LEU A 104 -11.66 1.96 -3.68
CA LEU A 104 -10.63 1.17 -2.99
C LEU A 104 -11.24 0.01 -2.21
N VAL A 105 -10.68 -1.18 -2.41
CA VAL A 105 -10.98 -2.42 -1.69
C VAL A 105 -9.77 -2.81 -0.84
N LEU A 106 -10.05 -3.14 0.42
CA LEU A 106 -9.08 -3.47 1.45
C LEU A 106 -9.32 -4.91 1.95
N PRO A 107 -8.34 -5.82 1.82
CA PRO A 107 -8.40 -7.13 2.44
C PRO A 107 -8.35 -7.01 3.97
N THR A 108 -9.21 -7.75 4.65
CA THR A 108 -9.19 -7.87 6.12
C THR A 108 -8.25 -9.01 6.52
N TRP A 109 -7.23 -8.69 7.31
CA TRP A 109 -6.20 -9.63 7.71
C TRP A 109 -6.36 -10.08 9.16
N GLU A 110 -6.36 -11.40 9.36
CA GLU A 110 -6.32 -12.00 10.68
C GLU A 110 -4.90 -12.42 11.06
N LYS A 111 -4.57 -12.26 12.34
CA LYS A 111 -3.32 -12.75 12.91
C LYS A 111 -3.27 -14.28 12.83
N ASP A 112 -2.14 -14.79 12.38
CA ASP A 112 -1.81 -16.20 12.44
C ASP A 112 -1.06 -16.50 13.74
N TRP A 113 -1.83 -16.84 14.78
CA TRP A 113 -1.29 -17.18 16.10
C TRP A 113 -0.29 -18.32 16.05
N THR A 114 -0.43 -19.26 15.10
CA THR A 114 0.53 -20.35 14.96
C THR A 114 1.90 -19.82 14.55
N SER A 115 1.95 -18.93 13.55
CA SER A 115 3.19 -18.28 13.11
C SER A 115 3.78 -17.37 14.20
N ILE A 116 2.93 -16.65 14.94
CA ILE A 116 3.36 -15.80 16.07
C ILE A 116 3.99 -16.66 17.18
N ILE A 117 3.29 -17.70 17.64
CA ILE A 117 3.78 -18.59 18.71
C ILE A 117 5.06 -19.28 18.28
N MET A 118 5.13 -19.79 17.04
CA MET A 118 6.35 -20.39 16.51
C MET A 118 7.51 -19.41 16.52
N PHE A 119 7.29 -18.17 16.07
CA PHE A 119 8.31 -17.12 16.11
C PHE A 119 8.78 -16.85 17.54
N VAL A 120 7.85 -16.68 18.48
CA VAL A 120 8.17 -16.46 19.90
C VAL A 120 8.96 -17.62 20.48
N VAL A 121 8.58 -18.88 20.21
CA VAL A 121 9.30 -20.06 20.70
C VAL A 121 10.70 -20.13 20.12
N VAL A 122 10.89 -19.85 18.83
CA VAL A 122 12.23 -19.83 18.21
C VAL A 122 13.10 -18.73 18.80
N MET A 123 12.56 -17.52 18.96
CA MET A 123 13.30 -16.40 19.54
C MET A 123 13.61 -16.62 21.03
N ALA A 124 12.68 -17.19 21.80
CA ALA A 124 12.89 -17.55 23.19
C ALA A 124 13.92 -18.67 23.34
N GLY A 125 13.88 -19.67 22.46
CA GLY A 125 14.90 -20.71 22.39
C GLY A 125 16.29 -20.15 22.09
N TRP A 126 16.39 -19.20 21.15
CA TRP A 126 17.65 -18.51 20.87
C TRP A 126 18.12 -17.67 22.06
N LEU A 127 17.22 -16.91 22.69
CA LEU A 127 17.56 -16.12 23.87
C LEU A 127 18.00 -17.02 25.04
N TYR A 128 17.39 -18.20 25.18
CA TYR A 128 17.80 -19.21 26.16
C TYR A 128 19.23 -19.69 25.94
N THR A 129 19.63 -19.94 24.68
CA THR A 129 21.02 -20.32 24.39
C THR A 129 22.01 -19.20 24.70
N ASP A 130 21.55 -17.95 24.62
CA ASP A 130 22.35 -16.75 24.82
C ASP A 130 22.34 -16.27 26.30
N LEU A 131 21.74 -17.01 27.24
CA LEU A 131 21.72 -16.65 28.67
C LEU A 131 23.14 -16.52 29.24
N PRO A 132 23.40 -15.53 30.13
CA PRO A 132 24.67 -15.43 30.84
C PRO A 132 25.02 -16.74 31.55
N ASP A 133 26.28 -17.17 31.46
CA ASP A 133 26.77 -18.41 32.07
C ASP A 133 26.52 -18.44 33.59
N CYS A 134 26.48 -17.28 34.25
CA CYS A 134 26.20 -17.17 35.68
C CYS A 134 24.77 -17.55 36.10
N VAL A 135 23.80 -17.58 35.16
CA VAL A 135 22.39 -17.95 35.43
C VAL A 135 21.88 -19.08 34.53
N SER A 136 22.60 -19.40 33.46
CA SER A 136 22.21 -20.44 32.52
C SER A 136 22.21 -21.82 33.20
N PRO A 137 21.13 -22.60 33.11
CA PRO A 137 21.12 -23.99 33.56
C PRO A 137 22.07 -24.90 32.75
N THR A 138 22.45 -24.45 31.55
CA THR A 138 23.40 -25.13 30.65
C THR A 138 24.44 -24.12 30.13
N PRO A 139 25.43 -23.74 30.96
CA PRO A 139 26.44 -22.76 30.57
C PRO A 139 27.21 -23.18 29.31
N GLY A 140 27.56 -22.20 28.47
CA GLY A 140 28.31 -22.45 27.24
C GLY A 140 27.54 -23.12 26.09
N ILE A 141 26.21 -23.20 26.15
CA ILE A 141 25.36 -23.76 25.07
C ILE A 141 25.09 -22.78 23.91
N CYS A 142 25.47 -21.50 24.07
CA CYS A 142 25.30 -20.45 23.06
C CYS A 142 25.68 -20.94 21.66
N LEU A 143 24.87 -20.57 20.66
CA LEU A 143 25.11 -20.94 19.26
C LEU A 143 26.50 -20.51 18.78
N THR A 144 26.97 -19.35 19.23
CA THR A 144 28.32 -18.85 18.94
C THR A 144 29.38 -19.81 19.48
N ASN A 145 29.22 -20.33 20.69
CA ASN A 145 30.15 -21.29 21.28
C ASN A 145 30.16 -22.62 20.51
N GLN A 146 28.99 -23.07 20.04
CA GLN A 146 28.92 -24.27 19.20
C GLN A 146 29.60 -24.07 17.85
N LEU A 147 29.47 -22.87 17.26
CA LEU A 147 30.18 -22.52 16.03
C LEU A 147 31.70 -22.42 16.27
N SER A 148 32.13 -21.73 17.33
CA SER A 148 33.54 -21.62 17.71
C SER A 148 34.17 -22.98 17.99
N LYS A 149 33.45 -23.93 18.62
CA LYS A 149 33.89 -25.33 18.78
C LYS A 149 34.18 -25.99 17.44
N ARG A 150 33.29 -25.83 16.45
CA ARG A 150 33.48 -26.38 15.10
C ARG A 150 34.65 -25.71 14.38
N ILE A 151 34.79 -24.39 14.50
CA ILE A 151 35.90 -23.64 13.90
C ILE A 151 37.24 -24.06 14.53
N ALA A 152 37.29 -24.25 15.85
CA ALA A 152 38.47 -24.74 16.55
C ALA A 152 38.89 -26.13 16.01
N SER A 153 37.95 -27.06 15.87
CA SER A 153 38.23 -28.37 15.26
C SER A 153 38.72 -28.27 13.81
N LEU A 154 38.16 -27.36 13.00
CA LEU A 154 38.64 -27.13 11.64
C LEU A 154 40.05 -26.51 11.60
N ALA A 155 40.36 -25.60 12.53
CA ALA A 155 41.66 -24.98 12.66
C ALA A 155 42.75 -26.01 13.03
N GLU A 156 42.44 -26.99 13.88
CA GLU A 156 43.34 -28.11 14.18
C GLU A 156 43.62 -28.97 12.95
N VAL A 157 42.58 -29.30 12.18
CA VAL A 157 42.74 -30.05 10.92
C VAL A 157 43.61 -29.27 9.93
N ALA A 158 43.49 -27.94 9.93
CA ALA A 158 44.30 -27.03 9.13
C ALA A 158 45.70 -26.72 9.71
N LYS A 159 46.07 -27.31 10.87
CA LYS A 159 47.34 -27.08 11.59
C LYS A 159 47.58 -25.62 12.01
N LEU A 160 46.50 -24.90 12.34
CA LEU A 160 46.52 -23.55 12.89
C LEU A 160 46.38 -23.61 14.41
N ASP A 161 47.36 -24.23 15.07
CA ASP A 161 47.27 -24.62 16.49
C ASP A 161 47.05 -23.42 17.43
N TYR A 162 47.72 -22.28 17.17
CA TYR A 162 47.53 -21.04 17.93
C TYR A 162 46.08 -20.53 17.89
N VAL A 163 45.43 -20.64 16.73
CA VAL A 163 44.04 -20.19 16.55
C VAL A 163 43.09 -21.15 17.26
N ALA A 164 43.33 -22.45 17.17
CA ALA A 164 42.54 -23.47 17.85
C ALA A 164 42.61 -23.33 19.39
N GLU A 165 43.80 -23.06 19.92
CA GLU A 165 44.02 -22.87 21.37
C GLU A 165 43.31 -21.61 21.88
N LYS A 166 43.46 -20.47 21.18
CA LYS A 166 42.75 -19.23 21.55
C LYS A 166 41.23 -19.37 21.51
N LEU A 167 40.69 -20.07 20.51
CA LEU A 167 39.26 -20.34 20.44
C LEU A 167 38.79 -21.24 21.60
N ARG A 168 39.63 -22.13 22.12
CA ARG A 168 39.29 -22.97 23.28
C ARG A 168 39.31 -22.20 24.60
N GLU A 169 40.26 -21.29 24.79
CA GLU A 169 40.29 -20.42 25.96
C GLU A 169 39.00 -19.57 26.05
N GLU A 170 38.53 -19.03 24.93
CA GLU A 170 37.28 -18.25 24.90
C GLU A 170 36.03 -19.09 25.19
N LEU A 171 36.09 -20.40 24.94
CA LEU A 171 34.99 -21.35 25.19
C LEU A 171 34.86 -21.79 26.65
N GLU A 172 35.79 -21.43 27.53
CA GLU A 172 35.70 -21.76 28.95
C GLU A 172 34.51 -21.06 29.62
N ILE A 173 33.81 -21.79 30.49
CA ILE A 173 32.62 -21.30 31.18
C ILE A 173 33.03 -20.14 32.10
N ASN A 174 32.31 -19.01 32.01
CA ASN A 174 32.64 -17.78 32.73
C ASN A 174 34.01 -17.15 32.38
N SER A 175 34.54 -17.39 31.17
CA SER A 175 35.73 -16.69 30.67
C SER A 175 35.55 -15.15 30.67
N ALA A 176 34.32 -14.69 30.40
CA ALA A 176 33.94 -13.28 30.49
C ALA A 176 33.43 -12.91 31.90
N GLY A 177 33.76 -11.70 32.36
CA GLY A 177 33.26 -11.16 33.63
C GLY A 177 31.73 -10.97 33.64
N ILE A 178 31.12 -11.07 34.82
CA ILE A 178 29.65 -11.03 35.01
C ILE A 178 29.00 -9.83 34.31
N THR A 179 29.58 -8.64 34.43
CA THR A 179 29.07 -7.42 33.79
C THR A 179 29.07 -7.54 32.26
N ALA A 180 30.12 -8.12 31.67
CA ALA A 180 30.20 -8.31 30.24
C ALA A 180 29.15 -9.32 29.76
N GLN A 181 28.95 -10.42 30.49
CA GLN A 181 27.92 -11.42 30.15
C GLN A 181 26.51 -10.80 30.12
N TRP A 182 26.15 -9.99 31.12
CA TRP A 182 24.87 -9.28 31.13
C TRP A 182 24.75 -8.23 30.03
N LEU A 183 25.82 -7.50 29.73
CA LEU A 183 25.84 -6.54 28.63
C LEU A 183 25.60 -7.24 27.27
N PHE A 184 26.28 -8.35 27.00
CA PHE A 184 26.07 -9.16 25.79
C PHE A 184 24.64 -9.70 25.71
N PHE A 185 24.08 -10.17 26.83
CA PHE A 185 22.69 -10.63 26.87
C PHE A 185 21.69 -9.50 26.54
N VAL A 186 21.89 -8.29 27.08
CA VAL A 186 21.06 -7.12 26.73
C VAL A 186 21.14 -6.80 25.24
N PHE A 187 22.34 -6.87 24.64
CA PHE A 187 22.49 -6.71 23.20
C PHE A 187 21.73 -7.80 22.41
N HIS A 188 21.66 -9.02 22.91
CA HIS A 188 20.87 -10.09 22.30
C HIS A 188 19.35 -9.83 22.39
N ILE A 189 18.86 -9.27 23.49
CA ILE A 189 17.46 -8.82 23.59
C ILE A 189 17.17 -7.74 22.55
N ILE A 190 18.03 -6.70 22.47
CA ILE A 190 17.88 -5.62 21.49
C ILE A 190 17.89 -6.18 20.06
N LYS A 191 18.81 -7.08 19.74
CA LYS A 191 18.88 -7.80 18.46
C LYS A 191 17.56 -8.48 18.13
N ILE A 192 16.97 -9.22 19.07
CA ILE A 192 15.68 -9.90 18.87
C ILE A 192 14.55 -8.89 18.64
N VAL A 193 14.51 -7.79 19.40
CA VAL A 193 13.51 -6.72 19.20
C VAL A 193 13.62 -6.12 17.80
N VAL A 194 14.84 -5.85 17.33
CA VAL A 194 15.10 -5.35 15.98
C VAL A 194 14.63 -6.36 14.92
N ILE A 195 14.96 -7.64 15.06
CA ILE A 195 14.50 -8.71 14.16
C ILE A 195 12.97 -8.79 14.17
N ALA A 196 12.35 -8.75 15.34
CA ALA A 196 10.89 -8.77 15.48
C ALA A 196 10.25 -7.56 14.80
N SER A 197 10.85 -6.38 14.89
CA SER A 197 10.39 -5.17 14.18
C SER A 197 10.40 -5.35 12.66
N PHE A 198 11.48 -5.92 12.09
CA PHE A 198 11.53 -6.22 10.64
C PHE A 198 10.43 -7.18 10.18
N PHE A 199 10.12 -8.21 11.00
CA PHE A 199 9.03 -9.13 10.69
C PHE A 199 7.66 -8.56 10.98
N TYR A 200 7.51 -7.66 11.97
CA TYR A 200 6.25 -7.04 12.32
C TYR A 200 5.80 -6.03 11.28
N THR A 201 6.72 -5.17 10.85
CA THR A 201 6.50 -4.15 9.80
C THR A 201 6.36 -4.73 8.40
N GLY A 202 6.74 -6.00 8.19
CA GLY A 202 6.68 -6.65 6.88
C GLY A 202 7.86 -6.34 5.97
N LEU A 203 8.89 -5.62 6.44
CA LEU A 203 10.14 -5.39 5.70
C LEU A 203 10.81 -6.71 5.28
N ILE A 204 10.72 -7.73 6.14
CA ILE A 204 11.10 -9.11 5.80
C ILE A 204 9.85 -9.98 5.83
N ASN A 205 9.32 -10.30 4.65
CA ASN A 205 8.11 -11.10 4.52
C ASN A 205 8.28 -12.22 3.48
N PRO A 206 8.94 -13.33 3.85
CA PRO A 206 9.16 -14.44 2.93
C PRO A 206 7.85 -15.19 2.61
N LEU A 207 7.72 -15.64 1.37
CA LEU A 207 6.57 -16.43 0.89
C LEU A 207 6.45 -17.79 1.62
N SER A 208 7.60 -18.32 2.02
CA SER A 208 7.73 -19.49 2.86
C SER A 208 8.92 -19.33 3.79
N LEU A 209 8.79 -19.80 5.04
CA LEU A 209 9.90 -19.96 5.97
C LEU A 209 10.89 -21.05 5.51
N ASN A 210 10.51 -21.89 4.53
CA ASN A 210 11.43 -22.82 3.91
C ASN A 210 12.25 -22.10 2.81
N PRO A 211 13.58 -21.98 2.95
CA PRO A 211 14.42 -21.25 2.01
C PRO A 211 14.40 -21.83 0.59
N TYR A 212 14.32 -23.16 0.45
CA TYR A 212 14.25 -23.83 -0.85
C TYR A 212 12.96 -23.50 -1.60
N LYS A 213 11.83 -23.44 -0.90
CA LYS A 213 10.54 -23.03 -1.49
C LYS A 213 10.55 -21.55 -1.88
N SER A 214 11.19 -20.71 -1.08
CA SER A 214 11.34 -19.29 -1.38
C SER A 214 12.18 -19.05 -2.63
N LEU A 215 13.32 -19.75 -2.77
CA LEU A 215 14.20 -19.68 -3.93
C LEU A 215 13.52 -20.16 -5.22
N ALA A 216 12.89 -21.35 -5.18
CA ALA A 216 12.18 -21.90 -6.33
C ALA A 216 11.04 -20.99 -6.83
N SER A 217 10.36 -20.30 -5.90
CA SER A 217 9.28 -19.36 -6.24
C SER A 217 9.81 -18.08 -6.91
N LYS A 218 10.98 -17.59 -6.48
CA LYS A 218 11.64 -16.43 -7.09
C LYS A 218 12.08 -16.73 -8.52
N GLU A 219 12.69 -17.89 -8.76
CA GLU A 219 13.10 -18.31 -10.10
C GLU A 219 11.91 -18.43 -11.06
N ALA A 220 10.80 -18.99 -10.58
CA ALA A 220 9.57 -19.09 -11.35
C ALA A 220 8.96 -17.71 -11.69
N ALA A 221 9.06 -16.73 -10.79
CA ALA A 221 8.55 -15.37 -11.00
C ALA A 221 9.45 -14.52 -11.94
N ILE A 222 10.76 -14.74 -11.92
CA ILE A 222 11.76 -13.93 -12.64
C ILE A 222 11.97 -14.43 -14.09
N SER A 223 11.65 -15.68 -14.41
CA SER A 223 11.81 -16.17 -15.79
C SER A 223 10.93 -15.36 -16.77
N ASN A 224 11.58 -14.61 -17.66
CA ASN A 224 10.96 -13.85 -18.74
C ASN A 224 10.25 -14.80 -19.72
N GLY A 225 9.07 -15.29 -19.34
CA GLY A 225 8.42 -16.38 -20.07
C GLY A 225 7.37 -17.17 -19.28
N ASN A 226 7.10 -16.85 -18.02
CA ASN A 226 6.11 -17.60 -17.24
C ASN A 226 4.67 -17.37 -17.78
N ALA A 227 4.26 -18.22 -18.72
CA ALA A 227 2.93 -18.21 -19.33
C ALA A 227 1.82 -18.39 -18.28
N ALA A 228 2.10 -19.16 -17.21
CA ALA A 228 1.16 -19.33 -16.12
C ALA A 228 0.94 -18.02 -15.35
N LEU A 229 2.00 -17.26 -15.04
CA LEU A 229 1.85 -15.94 -14.41
C LEU A 229 1.07 -14.96 -15.29
N LYS A 230 1.38 -14.90 -16.59
CA LYS A 230 0.62 -14.04 -17.54
C LYS A 230 -0.86 -14.43 -17.59
N SER A 231 -1.16 -15.73 -17.58
CA SER A 231 -2.52 -16.25 -17.53
C SER A 231 -3.22 -15.89 -16.22
N THR A 232 -2.56 -16.04 -15.07
CA THR A 232 -3.08 -15.63 -13.76
C THR A 232 -3.38 -14.13 -13.74
N LEU A 233 -2.44 -13.27 -14.16
CA LEU A 233 -2.64 -11.81 -14.22
C LEU A 233 -3.83 -11.44 -15.12
N LYS A 234 -4.01 -12.11 -16.26
CA LYS A 234 -5.17 -11.92 -17.14
C LYS A 234 -6.47 -12.35 -16.47
N THR A 235 -6.46 -13.48 -15.77
CA THR A 235 -7.65 -14.07 -15.12
C THR A 235 -8.14 -13.17 -13.99
N ILE A 236 -7.23 -12.69 -13.14
CA ILE A 236 -7.57 -11.74 -12.06
C ILE A 236 -7.90 -10.34 -12.58
N GLY A 237 -7.68 -10.04 -13.86
CA GLY A 237 -7.97 -8.74 -14.46
C GLY A 237 -6.94 -7.67 -14.09
N TRP A 238 -5.68 -8.05 -13.85
CA TRP A 238 -4.61 -7.12 -13.49
C TRP A 238 -4.33 -6.14 -14.63
N VAL A 239 -4.43 -4.83 -14.34
CA VAL A 239 -4.28 -3.77 -15.35
C VAL A 239 -2.83 -3.29 -15.46
N GLY A 240 -2.00 -3.48 -14.43
CA GLY A 240 -0.61 -3.00 -14.41
C GLY A 240 -0.45 -1.52 -14.13
N ALA A 241 -1.49 -0.86 -13.62
CA ALA A 241 -1.45 0.51 -13.14
C ALA A 241 -1.73 0.53 -11.63
N ARG A 242 -1.07 1.46 -10.93
CA ARG A 242 -1.34 1.78 -9.53
C ARG A 242 -1.88 3.21 -9.43
N ARG A 243 -2.83 3.47 -8.54
CA ARG A 243 -3.27 4.83 -8.21
C ARG A 243 -2.13 5.56 -7.50
N ALA A 244 -1.91 6.83 -7.83
CA ALA A 244 -0.93 7.67 -7.18
C ALA A 244 -1.48 8.22 -5.86
N ILE A 245 -0.59 8.38 -4.88
CA ILE A 245 -0.82 9.20 -3.70
C ILE A 245 -0.80 10.69 -4.08
N TYR A 246 -1.32 11.53 -3.20
CA TYR A 246 -1.39 12.98 -3.41
C TYR A 246 -0.04 13.59 -3.77
N ASP A 247 1.05 13.22 -3.07
CA ASP A 247 2.37 13.80 -3.32
C ASP A 247 2.92 13.46 -4.71
N ASP A 248 2.79 12.20 -5.16
CA ASP A 248 3.21 11.79 -6.53
C ASP A 248 2.36 12.50 -7.59
N TYR A 249 1.06 12.68 -7.34
CA TYR A 249 0.20 13.48 -8.23
C TYR A 249 0.61 14.94 -8.28
N ARG A 250 0.78 15.60 -7.14
CA ARG A 250 1.15 17.02 -7.04
C ARG A 250 2.42 17.29 -7.82
N ASP A 251 3.46 16.51 -7.57
CA ASP A 251 4.78 16.72 -8.19
C ASP A 251 4.72 16.51 -9.70
N LYS A 252 3.95 15.52 -10.17
CA LYS A 252 3.79 15.25 -11.61
C LYS A 252 2.91 16.24 -12.33
N TYR A 253 1.84 16.68 -11.70
CA TYR A 253 0.98 17.72 -12.25
C TYR A 253 1.72 19.05 -12.32
N TYR A 254 2.48 19.41 -11.29
CA TYR A 254 3.32 20.60 -11.27
C TYR A 254 4.34 20.61 -12.44
N GLN A 255 5.03 19.49 -12.66
CA GLN A 255 5.94 19.32 -13.81
C GLN A 255 5.21 19.50 -15.14
N TYR A 256 4.05 18.85 -15.29
CA TYR A 256 3.23 18.94 -16.50
C TYR A 256 2.82 20.38 -16.83
N VAL A 257 2.31 21.12 -15.84
CA VAL A 257 1.85 22.49 -16.02
C VAL A 257 3.00 23.43 -16.41
N ILE A 258 4.18 23.23 -15.83
CA ILE A 258 5.39 24.00 -16.18
C ILE A 258 5.81 23.73 -17.62
N GLU A 259 5.90 22.46 -18.01
CA GLU A 259 6.29 22.05 -19.36
C GLU A 259 5.31 22.61 -20.40
N LYS A 260 4.01 22.49 -20.14
CA LYS A 260 2.94 23.03 -20.99
C LYS A 260 3.05 24.56 -21.20
N ASN A 261 3.65 25.28 -20.25
CA ASN A 261 3.78 26.73 -20.31
C ASN A 261 5.11 27.24 -20.90
N GLY A 262 5.93 26.35 -21.47
CA GLY A 262 7.22 26.72 -22.06
C GLY A 262 8.35 26.80 -21.04
N GLY A 263 8.23 26.06 -19.93
CA GLY A 263 9.28 25.89 -18.93
C GLY A 263 9.16 26.82 -17.71
N PRO A 264 10.08 26.66 -16.73
CA PRO A 264 9.94 27.25 -15.40
C PRO A 264 9.85 28.78 -15.40
N LEU A 265 10.69 29.46 -16.20
CA LEU A 265 10.74 30.92 -16.22
C LEU A 265 9.45 31.53 -16.78
N SER A 266 8.87 30.91 -17.81
CA SER A 266 7.61 31.34 -18.43
C SER A 266 6.43 31.13 -17.48
N ALA A 267 6.36 29.95 -16.85
CA ALA A 267 5.33 29.62 -15.87
C ALA A 267 5.38 30.56 -14.64
N TYR A 268 6.58 30.91 -14.17
CA TYR A 268 6.76 31.87 -13.07
C TYR A 268 6.22 33.26 -13.43
N ARG A 269 6.59 33.78 -14.61
CA ARG A 269 6.13 35.10 -15.08
C ARG A 269 4.60 35.19 -15.23
N LYS A 270 3.94 34.06 -15.52
CA LYS A 270 2.48 33.96 -15.64
C LYS A 270 1.76 33.70 -14.30
N GLY A 271 2.48 33.52 -13.19
CA GLY A 271 1.89 33.20 -11.88
C GLY A 271 1.37 31.77 -11.72
N ILE A 272 1.44 30.94 -12.77
CA ILE A 272 0.84 29.60 -12.84
C ILE A 272 1.47 28.62 -11.85
N MET A 273 2.73 28.83 -11.48
CA MET A 273 3.41 27.98 -10.50
C MET A 273 2.69 27.93 -9.15
N LYS A 274 2.07 29.05 -8.72
CA LYS A 274 1.37 29.10 -7.44
C LYS A 274 0.08 28.28 -7.48
N GLU A 275 -0.65 28.36 -8.58
CA GLU A 275 -1.87 27.56 -8.80
C GLU A 275 -1.54 26.07 -8.93
N ALA A 276 -0.49 25.73 -9.68
CA ALA A 276 -0.06 24.34 -9.89
C ALA A 276 0.46 23.65 -8.61
N ALA A 277 0.87 24.41 -7.60
CA ALA A 277 1.40 23.88 -6.34
C ALA A 277 0.33 23.24 -5.45
N ASN A 278 -0.94 23.65 -5.60
CA ASN A 278 -2.09 23.13 -4.88
C ASN A 278 -3.14 22.58 -5.86
N PRO A 279 -2.86 21.45 -6.53
CA PRO A 279 -3.72 20.95 -7.58
C PRO A 279 -4.89 20.16 -7.00
N GLY A 280 -6.10 20.70 -7.06
CA GLY A 280 -7.32 20.08 -6.53
C GLY A 280 -7.79 20.58 -5.16
N VAL A 281 -8.62 19.78 -4.50
CA VAL A 281 -9.30 20.07 -3.23
C VAL A 281 -9.63 18.79 -2.46
N THR A 282 -9.49 18.83 -1.13
CA THR A 282 -9.89 17.73 -0.26
C THR A 282 -11.41 17.66 -0.12
N LEU A 283 -11.98 16.48 -0.33
CA LEU A 283 -13.43 16.29 -0.23
C LEU A 283 -13.88 16.10 1.22
N SER A 284 -15.07 16.59 1.53
CA SER A 284 -15.70 16.56 2.85
C SER A 284 -16.69 15.40 2.99
N ALA A 285 -17.22 15.22 4.19
CA ALA A 285 -18.15 14.13 4.49
C ALA A 285 -19.40 14.16 3.57
N GLY A 286 -19.73 12.98 3.03
CA GLY A 286 -20.83 12.77 2.10
C GLY A 286 -20.50 13.10 0.63
N GLU A 287 -19.23 13.39 0.32
CA GLU A 287 -18.72 13.61 -1.03
C GLU A 287 -17.90 12.40 -1.51
N GLY A 288 -17.58 12.36 -2.82
CA GLY A 288 -16.68 11.37 -3.40
C GLY A 288 -17.14 9.94 -3.12
N PHE A 289 -16.23 9.05 -2.70
CA PHE A 289 -16.58 7.64 -2.46
C PHE A 289 -17.54 7.41 -1.28
N GLN A 290 -17.84 8.44 -0.48
CA GLN A 290 -18.89 8.38 0.54
C GLN A 290 -20.30 8.58 -0.03
N THR A 291 -20.43 8.87 -1.34
CA THR A 291 -21.73 8.97 -2.01
C THR A 291 -22.46 7.63 -1.95
N ASP A 292 -23.72 7.64 -1.53
CA ASP A 292 -24.53 6.42 -1.46
C ASP A 292 -24.79 5.85 -2.86
N LEU A 293 -24.39 4.58 -3.03
CA LEU A 293 -24.53 3.82 -4.27
C LEU A 293 -26.00 3.60 -4.66
N SER A 294 -26.94 3.66 -3.71
CA SER A 294 -28.38 3.60 -4.00
C SER A 294 -28.84 4.72 -4.94
N ASN A 295 -28.13 5.84 -4.94
CA ASN A 295 -28.46 7.00 -5.75
C ASN A 295 -27.78 6.97 -7.13
N ARG A 296 -26.99 5.94 -7.47
CA ARG A 296 -26.15 5.85 -8.69
C ARG A 296 -26.75 6.38 -9.99
N PHE A 297 -28.04 6.14 -10.22
CA PHE A 297 -28.77 6.58 -11.43
C PHE A 297 -29.79 7.69 -11.16
N ASN A 298 -29.92 8.15 -9.92
CA ASN A 298 -30.98 9.07 -9.47
C ASN A 298 -30.50 10.52 -9.29
N HIS A 299 -29.19 10.78 -9.38
CA HIS A 299 -28.64 12.12 -9.25
C HIS A 299 -27.55 12.34 -10.30
N ASN A 300 -27.38 13.61 -10.69
CA ASN A 300 -26.35 14.05 -11.60
C ASN A 300 -25.29 14.85 -10.82
N THR A 301 -24.02 14.49 -11.00
CA THR A 301 -22.88 15.15 -10.30
C THR A 301 -22.80 16.63 -10.61
N PHE A 302 -23.01 17.01 -11.87
CA PHE A 302 -22.84 18.39 -12.35
C PHE A 302 -23.94 19.31 -11.83
N GLU A 303 -25.19 18.84 -11.78
CA GLU A 303 -26.31 19.57 -11.18
C GLU A 303 -26.12 19.71 -9.67
N THR A 304 -25.79 18.60 -8.99
CA THR A 304 -25.59 18.59 -7.53
C THR A 304 -24.47 19.54 -7.10
N SER A 305 -23.38 19.60 -7.87
CA SER A 305 -22.26 20.51 -7.61
C SER A 305 -22.66 21.97 -7.77
N LYS A 306 -23.58 22.30 -8.67
CA LYS A 306 -24.06 23.68 -8.88
C LYS A 306 -25.03 24.11 -7.78
N GLU A 307 -25.90 23.21 -7.33
CA GLU A 307 -26.92 23.51 -6.32
C GLU A 307 -26.39 23.49 -4.89
N SER A 308 -25.66 22.43 -4.54
CA SER A 308 -25.23 22.16 -3.16
C SER A 308 -23.76 22.47 -2.92
N GLY A 309 -22.98 22.70 -3.98
CA GLY A 309 -21.53 22.83 -3.89
C GLY A 309 -20.80 21.52 -3.60
N LYS A 310 -21.52 20.41 -3.41
CA LYS A 310 -20.94 19.12 -3.05
C LYS A 310 -20.63 18.25 -4.27
N PHE A 311 -19.50 17.56 -4.22
CA PHE A 311 -19.10 16.59 -5.22
C PHE A 311 -19.65 15.19 -4.90
N LYS A 312 -20.81 14.85 -5.48
CA LYS A 312 -21.41 13.50 -5.36
C LYS A 312 -21.21 12.68 -6.63
N LEU A 313 -20.89 11.40 -6.49
CA LEU A 313 -20.64 10.50 -7.63
C LEU A 313 -21.94 10.08 -8.32
N SER A 314 -21.97 10.15 -9.65
CA SER A 314 -23.05 9.65 -10.48
C SER A 314 -22.49 8.91 -11.69
N GLU A 315 -23.32 8.15 -12.40
CA GLU A 315 -22.89 7.56 -13.69
C GLU A 315 -22.51 8.62 -14.72
N ASP A 316 -23.20 9.76 -14.73
CA ASP A 316 -22.91 10.86 -15.67
C ASP A 316 -21.47 11.38 -15.48
N TYR A 317 -20.98 11.44 -14.24
CA TYR A 317 -19.60 11.78 -13.95
C TYR A 317 -18.60 10.79 -14.59
N PHE A 318 -18.85 9.48 -14.46
CA PHE A 318 -17.98 8.46 -15.05
C PHE A 318 -18.04 8.45 -16.58
N LEU A 319 -19.21 8.73 -17.16
CA LEU A 319 -19.37 8.89 -18.61
C LEU A 319 -18.60 10.12 -19.13
N GLN A 320 -18.61 11.21 -18.38
CA GLN A 320 -17.85 12.41 -18.73
C GLN A 320 -16.34 12.18 -18.63
N LEU A 321 -15.85 11.48 -17.60
CA LEU A 321 -14.45 11.08 -17.50
C LEU A 321 -13.99 10.25 -18.71
N ASP A 322 -14.81 9.30 -19.15
CA ASP A 322 -14.53 8.48 -20.34
C ASP A 322 -14.54 9.31 -21.63
N THR A 323 -15.44 10.29 -21.72
CA THR A 323 -15.51 11.22 -22.85
C THR A 323 -14.26 12.08 -22.96
N ASP A 324 -13.81 12.66 -21.85
CA ASP A 324 -12.60 13.48 -21.82
C ASP A 324 -11.34 12.65 -22.08
N LEU A 325 -11.26 11.43 -21.53
CA LEU A 325 -10.18 10.51 -21.84
C LEU A 325 -10.13 10.17 -23.34
N LYS A 326 -11.28 9.89 -23.97
CA LYS A 326 -11.35 9.63 -25.42
C LYS A 326 -10.89 10.84 -26.23
N ASN A 327 -11.19 12.05 -25.79
CA ASN A 327 -10.72 13.27 -26.45
C ASN A 327 -9.19 13.43 -26.33
N ASN A 328 -8.62 13.15 -25.17
CA ASN A 328 -7.16 13.15 -24.96
C ASN A 328 -6.47 12.03 -25.77
N ILE A 329 -7.11 10.88 -25.94
CA ILE A 329 -6.60 9.82 -26.81
C ILE A 329 -6.64 10.23 -28.29
N LYS A 330 -7.69 10.94 -28.73
CA LYS A 330 -7.77 11.45 -30.11
C LYS A 330 -6.68 12.48 -30.41
N SER A 331 -6.30 13.32 -29.45
CA SER A 331 -5.22 14.31 -29.63
C SER A 331 -3.83 13.67 -29.73
N CYS A 332 -3.70 12.36 -29.45
CA CYS A 332 -2.47 11.60 -29.71
C CYS A 332 -2.28 11.19 -31.18
N GLU A 333 -3.22 11.56 -32.08
CA GLU A 333 -3.13 11.35 -33.54
C GLU A 333 -2.86 9.89 -33.97
N GLY A 334 -3.30 8.92 -33.17
CA GLY A 334 -3.12 7.49 -33.45
C GLY A 334 -1.76 6.91 -33.06
N ASP A 335 -0.87 7.69 -32.44
CA ASP A 335 0.40 7.19 -31.90
C ASP A 335 0.14 6.23 -30.71
N VAL A 336 0.31 4.94 -30.95
CA VAL A 336 0.08 3.86 -29.98
C VAL A 336 0.87 4.05 -28.69
N ALA A 337 2.11 4.57 -28.77
CA ALA A 337 2.93 4.77 -27.59
C ALA A 337 2.36 5.89 -26.70
N LYS A 338 1.93 7.00 -27.31
CA LYS A 338 1.29 8.11 -26.60
C LYS A 338 -0.07 7.72 -26.03
N ILE A 339 -0.88 6.97 -26.78
CA ILE A 339 -2.17 6.47 -26.32
C ILE A 339 -2.00 5.58 -25.08
N ASN A 340 -1.05 4.65 -25.12
CA ASN A 340 -0.78 3.78 -23.97
C ASN A 340 -0.25 4.57 -22.76
N ALA A 341 0.59 5.58 -23.00
CA ALA A 341 1.06 6.48 -21.95
C ALA A 341 -0.10 7.27 -21.34
N GLU A 342 -1.04 7.75 -22.15
CA GLU A 342 -2.23 8.48 -21.71
C GLU A 342 -3.15 7.62 -20.84
N ILE A 343 -3.47 6.41 -21.30
CA ILE A 343 -4.30 5.47 -20.54
C ILE A 343 -3.63 5.11 -19.21
N ARG A 344 -2.32 4.86 -19.23
CA ARG A 344 -1.56 4.55 -18.00
C ARG A 344 -1.52 5.75 -17.06
N ARG A 345 -1.38 6.96 -17.59
CA ARG A 345 -1.42 8.22 -16.82
C ARG A 345 -2.79 8.41 -16.19
N PHE A 346 -3.87 8.24 -16.95
CA PHE A 346 -5.24 8.33 -16.45
C PHE A 346 -5.51 7.38 -15.27
N ARG A 347 -5.10 6.12 -15.41
CA ARG A 347 -5.28 5.12 -14.34
C ARG A 347 -4.46 5.41 -13.08
N LYS A 348 -3.32 6.10 -13.24
CA LYS A 348 -2.42 6.44 -12.14
C LYS A 348 -2.79 7.76 -11.47
N TYR A 349 -2.97 8.82 -12.24
CA TYR A 349 -3.10 10.18 -11.76
C TYR A 349 -4.47 10.81 -12.05
N GLY A 350 -5.24 10.24 -12.97
CA GLY A 350 -6.41 10.89 -13.55
C GLY A 350 -6.07 11.75 -14.77
N LEU A 351 -6.99 12.62 -15.14
CA LEU A 351 -6.87 13.52 -16.27
C LEU A 351 -5.91 14.67 -15.94
N PHE A 352 -5.06 15.04 -16.88
CA PHE A 352 -4.26 16.27 -16.81
C PHE A 352 -4.89 17.42 -17.60
N GLU A 353 -5.84 17.08 -18.47
CA GLU A 353 -6.69 18.00 -19.21
C GLU A 353 -8.11 17.45 -19.20
N CYS A 354 -9.09 18.29 -18.87
CA CYS A 354 -10.50 17.94 -18.84
C CYS A 354 -11.34 18.92 -19.67
N GLY A 355 -12.57 18.50 -19.96
CA GLY A 355 -13.59 19.34 -20.57
C GLY A 355 -14.15 20.38 -19.58
N PRO A 356 -14.99 21.31 -20.09
CA PRO A 356 -15.54 22.41 -19.29
C PRO A 356 -16.39 21.93 -18.10
N GLU A 357 -17.12 20.83 -18.25
CA GLU A 357 -18.01 20.32 -17.20
C GLU A 357 -17.26 19.89 -15.93
N LEU A 358 -16.16 19.15 -16.07
CA LEU A 358 -15.33 18.75 -14.93
C LEU A 358 -14.59 19.96 -14.34
N ALA A 359 -14.11 20.87 -15.18
CA ALA A 359 -13.45 22.09 -14.72
C ALA A 359 -14.40 22.97 -13.89
N GLU A 360 -15.65 23.13 -14.33
CA GLU A 360 -16.68 23.88 -13.58
C GLU A 360 -16.95 23.28 -12.20
N VAL A 361 -17.05 21.95 -12.11
CA VAL A 361 -17.28 21.24 -10.84
C VAL A 361 -16.12 21.44 -9.86
N VAL A 362 -14.88 21.29 -10.34
CA VAL A 362 -13.68 21.51 -9.50
C VAL A 362 -13.62 22.97 -9.04
N GLN A 363 -13.85 23.93 -9.92
CA GLN A 363 -13.85 25.34 -9.57
C GLN A 363 -14.96 25.70 -8.57
N ALA A 364 -16.17 25.16 -8.76
CA ALA A 364 -17.27 25.35 -7.82
C ALA A 364 -16.89 24.84 -6.42
N ARG A 365 -16.23 23.68 -6.36
CA ARG A 365 -15.83 23.08 -5.09
C ARG A 365 -14.68 23.82 -4.39
N LYS A 366 -13.70 24.32 -5.15
CA LYS A 366 -12.59 25.13 -4.62
C LYS A 366 -13.06 26.45 -4.01
N LYS A 367 -14.03 27.12 -4.64
CA LYS A 367 -14.59 28.38 -4.12
C LYS A 367 -15.20 28.23 -2.73
N LEU A 368 -15.67 27.03 -2.37
CA LEU A 368 -16.24 26.75 -1.05
C LEU A 368 -15.18 26.53 0.03
N GLU A 369 -13.96 26.12 -0.35
CA GLU A 369 -12.83 26.00 0.57
C GLU A 369 -12.20 27.37 0.87
N GLU A 370 -12.23 28.29 -0.10
CA GLU A 370 -11.76 29.67 0.07
C GLU A 370 -12.69 30.54 0.93
N VAL A 371 -13.95 30.13 1.13
CA VAL A 371 -14.86 30.77 2.09
C VAL A 371 -14.55 30.19 3.48
N PRO A 372 -13.92 30.96 4.39
CA PRO A 372 -13.59 30.43 5.71
C PRO A 372 -14.88 30.05 6.44
N SER A 373 -14.93 28.82 6.94
CA SER A 373 -15.89 28.42 7.94
C SER A 373 -15.63 29.21 9.23
N GLY A 374 -16.25 30.38 9.35
CA GLY A 374 -16.32 31.18 10.58
C GLY A 374 -15.04 31.93 10.92
N GLU A 375 -15.14 33.25 10.97
CA GLU A 375 -14.23 34.07 11.76
C GLU A 375 -14.09 33.46 13.17
N PRO A 376 -12.88 33.32 13.73
CA PRO A 376 -12.75 33.00 15.14
C PRO A 376 -13.43 34.13 15.92
N GLN A 377 -14.53 33.81 16.60
CA GLN A 377 -15.09 34.71 17.61
C GLN A 377 -13.96 35.05 18.58
N THR A 378 -13.53 36.31 18.55
CA THR A 378 -12.56 36.88 19.47
C THR A 378 -13.04 36.65 20.90
N GLU A 379 -12.13 36.28 21.81
CA GLU A 379 -12.38 35.96 23.22
C GLU A 379 -12.97 37.12 24.07
N GLU A 380 -13.42 38.23 23.47
CA GLU A 380 -13.97 39.39 24.18
C GLU A 380 -15.46 39.27 24.52
N GLU A 381 -16.24 38.39 23.87
CA GLU A 381 -17.69 38.24 24.16
C GLU A 381 -18.03 37.24 25.29
N LYS A 382 -17.04 36.61 25.94
CA LYS A 382 -17.27 35.73 27.11
C LYS A 382 -17.11 36.40 28.47
N LYS A 383 -16.89 37.72 28.54
CA LYS A 383 -16.80 38.46 29.81
C LYS A 383 -18.02 39.31 30.19
N GLU A 384 -19.08 39.29 29.39
CA GLU A 384 -20.37 39.90 29.78
C GLU A 384 -21.52 38.94 29.54
N LYS A 385 -21.62 37.89 30.37
CA LYS A 385 -22.90 37.28 30.78
C LYS A 385 -22.81 36.70 32.18
#